data_AF-A0A7R9EER6-F1
#
_entry.id   AF-A0A7R9EER6-F1
#
_cell.length_a   1.000
_cell.length_b   1.000
_cell.length_c   1.000
_cell.angle_alpha   90.00
_cell.angle_beta   90.00
_cell.angle_gamma   90.00
#
_symmetry.space_group_name_H-M   'P 1'
#
loop_
_entity.id
_entity.type
_entity.pdbx_description
1 polymer ?
#
loop_
_entity_poly.entity_id
_entity_poly.type
_entity_poly.pdbx_seq_one_letter_code
_entity_poly.pdbx_strand_id
1 'polypeptide(L)'
;MRLEEPEQLFSNQHYDDTRPKQDVHRSGLPLYSVGLVFLTGFVLFWAENTASHGFITQHMWAKEIAAFINLEACGAGGKEILFQAGPNHPWLVKLYVESAPHPNALVLAEDIFQSDLIPSDTDFRVFRDFGNIPGLDFAHAMNGYVYHTKYDNMDAIPRGTVQHTGDNLLALVQRLASWAELSDPRQHAAGREVYFNILPKIVVHYSEEVGVFINLLFIGLSIYTALVNARVIFAGETRKAALWQLTLGCAVVGAGWLHGILTNVVVALILDALHRSMSWYSRPGLIFGLYYCPTLVCMMALLTIYGNYKVNPESSSSLLKVVLCLTHSKAWQCVDRELFMVTHGQLEVGCVMAHQVIVRFCDDQDTLLQQAVVPLIVLVKDRLKALGIISAIFLLTVAAVTLTPLGFPYGADPSQPTPQRILTFHVKRTFYSAEGSVRLQDSGYFLFPLDRHSPDSVAQLIPEVSNARNVVDDCHTELFCGLPVSSARMVSLLDSSSWIPADAPPIHIATSLELMTQTMLSVKVRRLTFRAKGPENMGLVVSVAPNVELVRWSFEADLPAKGIKWLDRSAYFIHYTSGSTGTAWDFWLDFEVSEMLFGLLRTMAIPQV
;
A
#
# COMPACT_ATOMS: atom_id res chain seq x y z
N MET A 1 8.08 -29.97 45.17
CA MET A 1 6.98 -30.92 44.91
C MET A 1 5.70 -30.25 45.38
N ARG A 2 4.70 -30.10 44.49
CA ARG A 2 3.50 -29.24 44.53
C ARG A 2 3.65 -27.77 44.08
N LEU A 3 3.00 -27.54 42.93
CA LEU A 3 2.08 -26.47 42.55
C LEU A 3 2.62 -25.04 42.46
N GLU A 4 2.80 -24.58 41.22
CA GLU A 4 2.35 -23.25 40.75
C GLU A 4 2.35 -23.29 39.19
N GLU A 5 1.23 -22.88 38.61
CA GLU A 5 0.89 -22.86 37.17
C GLU A 5 0.44 -21.41 36.82
N PRO A 6 0.07 -21.06 35.58
CA PRO A 6 0.71 -19.99 34.81
C PRO A 6 -0.23 -18.81 34.46
N GLU A 7 0.31 -17.62 34.27
CA GLU A 7 -0.42 -16.47 33.70
C GLU A 7 0.55 -15.61 32.91
N GLN A 8 0.51 -15.56 31.57
CA GLN A 8 0.98 -14.38 30.82
C GLN A 8 0.16 -14.19 29.52
N LEU A 9 -0.66 -13.14 29.53
CA LEU A 9 -1.32 -12.52 28.39
C LEU A 9 -0.50 -11.27 28.07
N PHE A 10 0.21 -11.22 26.93
CA PHE A 10 1.00 -10.04 26.57
C PHE A 10 0.13 -9.03 25.82
N SER A 11 -0.29 -7.98 26.54
CA SER A 11 -0.75 -6.73 25.96
C SER A 11 0.44 -5.76 25.96
N ASN A 12 0.96 -5.40 24.78
CA ASN A 12 1.84 -4.23 24.67
C ASN A 12 0.97 -2.97 24.58
N GLN A 13 0.41 -2.55 25.71
CA GLN A 13 -0.05 -1.19 25.92
C GLN A 13 0.81 -0.58 27.02
N HIS A 14 1.54 0.48 26.71
CA HIS A 14 2.04 1.35 27.76
C HIS A 14 0.84 2.13 28.35
N TYR A 15 0.40 1.71 29.53
CA TYR A 15 -0.37 2.53 30.45
C TYR A 15 0.23 2.39 31.85
N ASP A 16 0.81 3.47 32.33
CA ASP A 16 1.25 3.63 33.72
C ASP A 16 0.00 3.92 34.57
N ASP A 17 -0.62 2.90 35.17
CA ASP A 17 -1.64 3.09 36.22
C ASP A 17 -1.50 2.01 37.30
N THR A 18 -0.98 2.43 38.45
CA THR A 18 -0.82 1.63 39.66
C THR A 18 -2.15 1.49 40.38
N ARG A 19 -2.92 0.40 40.18
CA ARG A 19 -3.94 -0.09 41.14
C ARG A 19 -4.30 -1.57 40.91
N PRO A 20 -4.49 -2.38 41.98
CA PRO A 20 -4.72 -3.82 41.86
C PRO A 20 -6.18 -4.13 41.47
N LYS A 21 -6.40 -5.07 40.54
CA LYS A 21 -7.74 -5.59 40.21
C LYS A 21 -7.86 -7.08 40.51
N GLN A 22 -9.03 -7.43 41.04
CA GLN A 22 -9.46 -8.74 41.55
C GLN A 22 -9.87 -9.73 40.45
N ASP A 23 -9.76 -11.02 40.80
CA ASP A 23 -10.07 -12.24 40.05
C ASP A 23 -11.45 -12.31 39.37
N VAL A 24 -11.52 -12.97 38.20
CA VAL A 24 -12.78 -13.44 37.58
C VAL A 24 -12.65 -14.86 37.01
N HIS A 25 -13.49 -15.76 37.56
CA HIS A 25 -14.01 -17.09 37.15
C HIS A 25 -13.35 -17.97 36.06
N ARG A 26 -13.04 -19.22 36.46
CA ARG A 26 -12.66 -20.38 35.63
C ARG A 26 -13.83 -21.01 34.86
N SER A 27 -13.66 -21.23 33.56
CA SER A 27 -14.43 -22.19 32.74
C SER A 27 -13.55 -23.38 32.35
N GLY A 28 -13.99 -24.60 32.66
CA GLY A 28 -13.22 -25.85 32.52
C GLY A 28 -13.15 -26.46 31.11
N LEU A 29 -12.69 -25.69 30.12
CA LEU A 29 -12.29 -26.22 28.80
C LEU A 29 -10.77 -26.45 28.79
N PRO A 30 -10.25 -27.43 28.01
CA PRO A 30 -8.80 -27.57 27.82
C PRO A 30 -8.31 -26.33 27.07
N LEU A 31 -7.77 -25.37 27.81
CA LEU A 31 -7.13 -24.19 27.27
C LEU A 31 -5.76 -24.60 26.76
N TYR A 32 -5.55 -24.57 25.45
CA TYR A 32 -4.20 -24.53 24.91
C TYR A 32 -3.56 -23.22 25.36
N SER A 33 -2.26 -23.23 25.69
CA SER A 33 -1.50 -22.00 25.90
C SER A 33 -1.44 -21.23 24.58
N VAL A 34 -2.41 -20.36 24.34
CA VAL A 34 -2.42 -19.50 23.16
C VAL A 34 -1.52 -18.30 23.47
N GLY A 35 -0.29 -18.33 22.96
CA GLY A 35 0.53 -17.14 22.86
C GLY A 35 -0.07 -16.17 21.83
N LEU A 36 -1.11 -15.43 22.22
CA LEU A 36 -1.63 -14.31 21.43
C LEU A 36 -0.76 -13.09 21.71
N VAL A 37 0.05 -12.71 20.72
CA VAL A 37 0.75 -11.43 20.74
C VAL A 37 -0.17 -10.43 20.04
N PHE A 38 -0.68 -9.46 20.80
CA PHE A 38 -1.29 -8.27 20.23
C PHE A 38 -0.18 -7.26 19.95
N LEU A 39 0.10 -7.02 18.68
CA LEU A 39 0.93 -5.91 18.25
C LEU A 39 0.01 -4.80 17.78
N THR A 40 0.30 -3.59 18.28
CA THR A 40 -0.32 -2.36 17.81
C THR A 40 0.82 -1.49 17.31
N GLY A 41 0.92 -1.35 15.99
CA GLY A 41 1.81 -0.40 15.35
C GLY A 41 1.35 1.03 15.65
N PHE A 42 2.09 1.74 16.51
CA PHE A 42 1.92 3.19 16.68
C PHE A 42 3.30 3.81 16.84
N VAL A 43 4.10 3.84 15.77
CA VAL A 43 5.34 4.63 15.73
C VAL A 43 5.58 5.11 14.30
N LEU A 44 5.98 6.37 14.16
CA LEU A 44 6.41 7.05 12.93
C LEU A 44 6.83 6.12 11.77
N PHE A 45 6.17 6.34 10.63
CA PHE A 45 6.52 5.85 9.28
C PHE A 45 7.82 5.03 9.20
N TRP A 46 7.66 3.72 8.95
CA TRP A 46 8.70 2.75 8.56
C TRP A 46 9.58 2.14 9.66
N ALA A 47 9.38 2.49 10.93
CA ALA A 47 10.08 1.87 12.08
C ALA A 47 9.27 0.74 12.77
N GLU A 48 7.99 0.56 12.42
CA GLU A 48 7.05 -0.33 13.13
C GLU A 48 7.51 -1.79 13.17
N ASN A 49 8.10 -2.28 12.08
CA ASN A 49 8.44 -3.70 11.94
C ASN A 49 9.72 -4.14 12.67
N THR A 50 10.52 -3.23 13.24
CA THR A 50 11.86 -3.58 13.76
C THR A 50 11.78 -4.27 15.12
N ALA A 51 10.86 -3.84 15.98
CA ALA A 51 10.62 -4.46 17.28
C ALA A 51 10.08 -5.89 17.10
N SER A 52 9.08 -6.04 16.23
CA SER A 52 8.50 -7.33 15.86
C SER A 52 9.53 -8.25 15.25
N HIS A 53 10.43 -7.72 14.40
CA HIS A 53 11.50 -8.51 13.81
C HIS A 53 12.47 -9.01 14.88
N GLY A 54 12.89 -8.14 15.81
CA GLY A 54 13.71 -8.53 16.94
C GLY A 54 13.05 -9.60 17.81
N PHE A 55 11.76 -9.46 18.10
CA PHE A 55 11.01 -10.46 18.86
C PHE A 55 10.97 -11.81 18.13
N ILE A 56 10.54 -11.83 16.87
CA ILE A 56 10.39 -13.06 16.08
C ILE A 56 11.72 -13.79 15.86
N THR A 57 12.80 -13.05 15.61
CA THR A 57 14.11 -13.65 15.26
C THR A 57 14.96 -14.00 16.48
N GLN A 58 14.80 -13.30 17.61
CA GLN A 58 15.71 -13.42 18.75
C GLN A 58 15.03 -13.92 20.04
N HIS A 59 13.73 -13.68 20.23
CA HIS A 59 13.06 -13.97 21.49
C HIS A 59 12.67 -15.46 21.61
N MET A 60 12.87 -16.05 22.79
CA MET A 60 12.60 -17.47 23.02
C MET A 60 11.12 -17.85 22.85
N TRP A 61 10.20 -16.98 23.26
CA TRP A 61 8.75 -17.20 23.14
C TRP A 61 8.22 -17.16 21.71
N ALA A 62 8.95 -16.59 20.75
CA ALA A 62 8.50 -16.58 19.35
C ALA A 62 8.27 -18.01 18.83
N LYS A 63 8.99 -19.00 19.38
CA LYS A 63 8.87 -20.42 19.03
C LYS A 63 7.59 -21.09 19.56
N GLU A 64 6.89 -20.46 20.49
CA GLU A 64 5.68 -20.99 21.13
C GLU A 64 4.39 -20.48 20.47
N ILE A 65 4.51 -19.55 19.51
CA ILE A 65 3.36 -18.94 18.86
C ILE A 65 2.84 -19.84 17.74
N ALA A 66 1.58 -20.28 17.86
CA ALA A 66 0.91 -21.11 16.87
C ALA A 66 0.14 -20.29 15.81
N ALA A 67 -0.41 -19.15 16.21
CA ALA A 67 -1.09 -18.19 15.33
C ALA A 67 -1.08 -16.80 15.98
N PHE A 68 -1.29 -15.74 15.20
CA PHE A 68 -1.36 -14.36 15.72
C PHE A 68 -2.51 -13.56 15.11
N ILE A 69 -2.85 -12.46 15.79
CA ILE A 69 -3.82 -11.46 15.32
C ILE A 69 -3.12 -10.11 15.37
N ASN A 70 -3.02 -9.43 14.24
CA ASN A 70 -2.44 -8.09 14.12
C ASN A 70 -3.56 -7.05 14.01
N LEU A 71 -3.39 -5.91 14.70
CA LEU A 71 -4.36 -4.82 14.73
C LEU A 71 -3.70 -3.51 14.33
N GLU A 72 -4.15 -2.96 13.22
CA GLU A 72 -3.60 -1.77 12.59
C GLU A 72 -4.65 -0.67 12.41
N ALA A 73 -4.17 0.54 12.14
CA ALA A 73 -5.03 1.65 11.78
C ALA A 73 -4.34 2.54 10.74
N CYS A 74 -4.99 2.73 9.59
CA CYS A 74 -4.64 3.73 8.58
C CYS A 74 -5.67 4.87 8.52
N GLY A 75 -6.55 4.94 9.52
CA GLY A 75 -7.54 5.99 9.72
C GLY A 75 -8.10 5.97 11.14
N ALA A 76 -8.91 6.98 11.48
CA ALA A 76 -9.41 7.19 12.84
C ALA A 76 -10.44 6.15 13.33
N GLY A 77 -10.93 5.23 12.50
CA GLY A 77 -11.80 4.17 12.99
C GLY A 77 -12.68 3.52 11.94
N GLY A 78 -13.96 3.33 12.28
CA GLY A 78 -14.91 2.57 11.47
C GLY A 78 -14.95 1.11 11.90
N LYS A 79 -15.37 0.23 11.00
CA LYS A 79 -15.26 -1.22 11.21
C LYS A 79 -13.85 -1.64 10.84
N GLU A 80 -13.19 -2.45 11.66
CA GLU A 80 -11.95 -3.09 11.25
C GLU A 80 -12.22 -4.01 10.05
N ILE A 81 -11.34 -3.98 9.07
CA ILE A 81 -11.41 -4.81 7.86
C ILE A 81 -10.34 -5.89 8.03
N LEU A 82 -10.73 -7.17 7.95
CA LEU A 82 -9.76 -8.23 7.68
C LEU A 82 -9.23 -8.03 6.27
N PHE A 83 -7.96 -7.66 6.17
CA PHE A 83 -7.33 -7.26 4.91
C PHE A 83 -6.10 -8.10 4.55
N GLN A 84 -5.60 -8.95 5.45
CA GLN A 84 -4.65 -10.01 5.11
C GLN A 84 -4.94 -11.25 5.96
N ALA A 85 -4.82 -12.44 5.37
CA ALA A 85 -4.94 -13.71 6.10
C ALA A 85 -3.90 -14.73 5.66
N GLY A 86 -3.58 -15.67 6.55
CA GLY A 86 -2.74 -16.82 6.23
C GLY A 86 -1.25 -16.56 6.45
N PRO A 87 -0.37 -16.94 5.50
CA PRO A 87 -0.65 -17.57 4.21
C PRO A 87 -0.99 -19.05 4.39
N ASN A 88 -1.77 -19.61 3.46
CA ASN A 88 -2.08 -21.05 3.36
C ASN A 88 -2.87 -21.67 4.54
N HIS A 89 -3.53 -20.87 5.38
CA HIS A 89 -4.29 -21.37 6.54
C HIS A 89 -5.77 -20.95 6.41
N PRO A 90 -6.52 -21.53 5.45
CA PRO A 90 -7.89 -21.11 5.12
C PRO A 90 -8.86 -21.18 6.31
N TRP A 91 -8.56 -22.05 7.27
CA TRP A 91 -9.33 -22.20 8.51
C TRP A 91 -9.36 -20.92 9.36
N LEU A 92 -8.37 -20.02 9.27
CA LEU A 92 -8.37 -18.75 10.01
C LEU A 92 -9.48 -17.80 9.53
N VAL A 93 -9.68 -17.71 8.21
CA VAL A 93 -10.75 -16.90 7.62
C VAL A 93 -12.10 -17.49 8.01
N LYS A 94 -12.26 -18.81 7.85
CA LYS A 94 -13.47 -19.52 8.27
C LYS A 94 -13.78 -19.30 9.76
N LEU A 95 -12.78 -19.45 10.62
CA LEU A 95 -12.88 -19.20 12.05
C LEU A 95 -13.39 -17.78 12.34
N TYR A 96 -12.81 -16.76 11.69
CA TYR A 96 -13.24 -15.38 11.85
C TYR A 96 -14.70 -15.18 11.42
N VAL A 97 -15.07 -15.65 10.24
CA VAL A 97 -16.43 -15.49 9.71
C VAL A 97 -17.47 -16.22 10.56
N GLU A 98 -17.14 -17.38 11.12
CA GLU A 98 -18.05 -18.15 11.97
C GLU A 98 -18.15 -17.63 13.41
N SER A 99 -17.14 -16.92 13.92
CA SER A 99 -17.07 -16.49 15.33
C SER A 99 -17.42 -15.02 15.54
N ALA A 100 -17.01 -14.13 14.65
CA ALA A 100 -17.19 -12.70 14.80
C ALA A 100 -18.69 -12.33 14.70
N PRO A 101 -19.26 -11.58 15.68
CA PRO A 101 -20.65 -11.13 15.61
C PRO A 101 -20.94 -10.17 14.44
N HIS A 102 -19.93 -9.41 14.02
CA HIS A 102 -20.03 -8.35 13.02
C HIS A 102 -18.88 -8.45 12.01
N PRO A 103 -18.76 -9.55 11.24
CA PRO A 103 -17.59 -9.80 10.41
C PRO A 103 -17.50 -8.79 9.26
N ASN A 104 -16.28 -8.34 8.97
CA ASN A 104 -15.97 -7.37 7.94
C ASN A 104 -14.59 -7.69 7.33
N ALA A 105 -14.56 -8.05 6.05
CA ALA A 105 -13.41 -8.62 5.38
C ALA A 105 -13.39 -8.27 3.88
N LEU A 106 -12.20 -8.09 3.32
CA LEU A 106 -12.00 -7.77 1.90
C LEU A 106 -10.68 -8.32 1.39
N VAL A 107 -10.73 -9.40 0.61
CA VAL A 107 -9.55 -10.05 0.00
C VAL A 107 -8.81 -9.14 -1.00
N LEU A 108 -9.50 -8.21 -1.66
CA LEU A 108 -8.86 -7.27 -2.60
C LEU A 108 -7.76 -6.44 -1.91
N ALA A 109 -7.96 -6.10 -0.63
CA ALA A 109 -6.95 -5.38 0.12
C ALA A 109 -5.70 -6.25 0.36
N GLU A 110 -5.87 -7.57 0.49
CA GLU A 110 -4.76 -8.53 0.62
C GLU A 110 -3.94 -8.58 -0.68
N ASP A 111 -4.61 -8.74 -1.82
CA ASP A 111 -3.96 -8.81 -3.14
C ASP A 111 -3.15 -7.53 -3.42
N ILE A 112 -3.72 -6.37 -3.10
CA ILE A 112 -3.05 -5.08 -3.27
C ILE A 112 -1.82 -4.98 -2.34
N PHE A 113 -1.94 -5.35 -1.06
CA PHE A 113 -0.81 -5.32 -0.11
C PHE A 113 0.30 -6.29 -0.51
N GLN A 114 -0.05 -7.49 -0.99
CA GLN A 114 0.92 -8.52 -1.38
C GLN A 114 1.55 -8.29 -2.77
N SER A 115 0.96 -7.42 -3.60
CA SER A 115 1.48 -7.07 -4.93
C SER A 115 2.68 -6.11 -4.92
N ASP A 116 3.10 -5.63 -3.74
CA ASP A 116 4.08 -4.54 -3.55
C ASP A 116 3.68 -3.21 -4.25
N LEU A 117 2.43 -3.07 -4.72
CA LEU A 117 1.92 -1.83 -5.32
C LEU A 117 1.77 -0.70 -4.29
N ILE A 118 1.37 -1.05 -3.07
CA ILE A 118 1.39 -0.13 -1.94
C ILE A 118 2.73 -0.34 -1.24
N PRO A 119 3.58 0.70 -1.13
CA PRO A 119 4.77 0.63 -0.31
C PRO A 119 4.33 0.80 1.15
N SER A 120 3.56 -0.14 1.70
CA SER A 120 3.13 -0.16 3.09
C SER A 120 3.23 -1.58 3.58
N ASP A 121 3.37 -1.73 4.88
CA ASP A 121 3.73 -2.98 5.50
C ASP A 121 3.32 -2.92 6.96
N THR A 122 3.09 -4.07 7.57
CA THR A 122 2.64 -4.19 8.96
C THR A 122 3.47 -5.25 9.66
N ASP A 123 3.30 -5.33 10.98
CA ASP A 123 3.92 -6.39 11.78
C ASP A 123 3.50 -7.80 11.30
N PHE A 124 2.35 -7.93 10.62
CA PHE A 124 1.92 -9.18 10.01
C PHE A 124 2.97 -9.79 9.07
N ARG A 125 3.64 -8.97 8.25
CA ARG A 125 4.68 -9.47 7.36
C ARG A 125 5.83 -10.08 8.16
N VAL A 126 6.19 -9.50 9.29
CA VAL A 126 7.30 -10.01 10.10
C VAL A 126 6.99 -11.43 10.61
N PHE A 127 5.79 -11.62 11.15
CA PHE A 127 5.34 -12.91 11.66
C PHE A 127 5.21 -13.95 10.54
N ARG A 128 4.72 -13.53 9.38
CA ARG A 128 4.60 -14.37 8.20
C ARG A 128 5.95 -14.76 7.62
N ASP A 129 6.78 -13.80 7.25
CA ASP A 129 7.97 -14.02 6.41
C ASP A 129 9.17 -14.53 7.23
N PHE A 130 9.33 -14.05 8.47
CA PHE A 130 10.46 -14.40 9.33
C PHE A 130 10.08 -15.44 10.40
N GLY A 131 8.83 -15.40 10.88
CA GLY A 131 8.33 -16.35 11.86
C GLY A 131 7.73 -17.62 11.24
N ASN A 132 7.26 -17.55 9.98
CA ASN A 132 6.42 -18.57 9.36
C ASN A 132 5.22 -18.95 10.25
N ILE A 133 4.63 -17.95 10.90
CA ILE A 133 3.47 -18.07 11.78
C ILE A 133 2.24 -17.58 11.00
N PRO A 134 1.13 -18.33 10.96
CA PRO A 134 -0.09 -17.87 10.30
C PRO A 134 -0.86 -16.88 11.17
N GLY A 135 -1.59 -15.95 10.54
CA GLY A 135 -2.39 -14.99 11.31
C GLY A 135 -3.48 -14.30 10.52
N LEU A 136 -4.11 -13.35 11.20
CA LEU A 136 -5.12 -12.44 10.66
C LEU A 136 -4.68 -11.00 10.88
N ASP A 137 -4.75 -10.16 9.85
CA ASP A 137 -4.43 -8.73 9.92
C ASP A 137 -5.68 -7.88 9.74
N PHE A 138 -5.96 -7.02 10.71
CA PHE A 138 -7.14 -6.16 10.73
C PHE A 138 -6.73 -4.70 10.73
N ALA A 139 -7.41 -3.87 9.92
CA ALA A 139 -7.14 -2.43 9.90
C ALA A 139 -8.41 -1.58 9.99
N HIS A 140 -8.34 -0.49 10.77
CA HIS A 140 -9.28 0.63 10.64
C HIS A 140 -8.84 1.56 9.50
N ALA A 141 -9.74 1.85 8.56
CA ALA A 141 -9.43 2.68 7.39
C ALA A 141 -10.32 3.92 7.25
N MET A 142 -11.32 4.11 8.12
CA MET A 142 -12.23 5.24 8.00
C MET A 142 -11.52 6.54 8.41
N ASN A 143 -11.75 7.60 7.65
CA ASN A 143 -11.15 8.92 7.89
C ASN A 143 -9.61 8.89 7.94
N GLY A 144 -8.96 8.30 6.92
CA GLY A 144 -7.49 8.29 6.78
C GLY A 144 -6.85 9.66 6.59
N TYR A 145 -7.62 10.74 6.52
CA TYR A 145 -7.10 12.11 6.40
C TYR A 145 -6.38 12.59 7.65
N VAL A 146 -6.85 12.16 8.83
CA VAL A 146 -6.29 12.61 10.10
C VAL A 146 -5.08 11.77 10.55
N TYR A 147 -4.86 10.62 9.91
CA TYR A 147 -3.77 9.69 10.20
C TYR A 147 -2.38 10.35 10.11
N HIS A 148 -1.55 10.18 11.14
CA HIS A 148 -0.26 10.86 11.32
C HIS A 148 -0.35 12.39 11.28
N THR A 149 -1.39 12.94 11.89
CA THR A 149 -1.56 14.39 12.05
C THR A 149 -1.95 14.72 13.49
N LYS A 150 -1.89 16.01 13.87
CA LYS A 150 -2.39 16.47 15.17
C LYS A 150 -3.89 16.23 15.40
N TYR A 151 -4.65 15.90 14.34
CA TYR A 151 -6.07 15.59 14.41
C TYR A 151 -6.33 14.09 14.69
N ASP A 152 -5.28 13.28 14.72
CA ASP A 152 -5.35 11.89 15.15
C ASP A 152 -5.47 11.83 16.67
N ASN A 153 -6.70 11.89 17.16
CA ASN A 153 -7.01 11.94 18.58
C ASN A 153 -8.33 11.22 18.86
N MET A 154 -8.62 11.05 20.15
CA MET A 154 -9.80 10.29 20.60
C MET A 154 -11.13 10.85 20.08
N ASP A 155 -11.23 12.14 19.79
CA ASP A 155 -12.46 12.75 19.27
C ASP A 155 -12.71 12.37 17.80
N ALA A 156 -11.66 12.00 17.05
CA ALA A 156 -11.77 11.53 15.68
C ALA A 156 -12.30 10.08 15.59
N ILE A 157 -12.25 9.32 16.69
CA ILE A 157 -12.67 7.92 16.75
C ILE A 157 -14.18 7.82 16.99
N PRO A 158 -14.96 7.25 16.04
CA PRO A 158 -16.38 7.02 16.27
C PRO A 158 -16.60 6.06 17.44
N ARG A 159 -17.58 6.37 18.30
CA ARG A 159 -17.88 5.57 19.52
C ARG A 159 -18.08 4.07 19.26
N GLY A 160 -18.62 3.70 18.10
CA GLY A 160 -18.88 2.30 17.75
C GLY A 160 -17.63 1.51 17.33
N THR A 161 -16.52 2.17 17.00
CA THR A 161 -15.28 1.54 16.49
C THR A 161 -14.71 0.55 17.49
N VAL A 162 -14.41 1.01 18.71
CA VAL A 162 -13.78 0.19 19.75
C VAL A 162 -14.69 -0.95 20.19
N GLN A 163 -16.00 -0.70 20.30
CA GLN A 163 -16.97 -1.74 20.65
C GLN A 163 -17.05 -2.82 19.56
N HIS A 164 -17.12 -2.42 18.29
CA HIS A 164 -17.18 -3.35 17.16
C HIS A 164 -15.96 -4.27 17.13
N THR A 165 -14.76 -3.67 17.22
CA THR A 165 -13.50 -4.44 17.26
C THR A 165 -13.43 -5.32 18.49
N GLY A 166 -13.82 -4.82 19.67
CA GLY A 166 -13.87 -5.61 20.90
C GLY A 166 -14.80 -6.82 20.82
N ASP A 167 -16.02 -6.64 20.30
CA ASP A 167 -17.00 -7.72 20.15
C ASP A 167 -16.49 -8.83 19.22
N ASN A 168 -15.91 -8.45 18.07
CA ASN A 168 -15.36 -9.38 17.11
C ASN A 168 -14.11 -10.10 17.63
N LEU A 169 -13.15 -9.36 18.19
CA LEU A 169 -11.90 -9.95 18.68
C LEU A 169 -12.11 -10.85 19.89
N LEU A 170 -13.00 -10.47 20.82
CA LEU A 170 -13.30 -11.31 21.96
C LEU A 170 -13.87 -12.67 21.52
N ALA A 171 -14.85 -12.65 20.61
CA ALA A 171 -15.45 -13.88 20.09
C ALA A 171 -14.44 -14.72 19.29
N LEU A 172 -13.62 -14.06 18.45
CA LEU A 172 -12.56 -14.70 17.67
C LEU A 172 -11.54 -15.39 18.58
N VAL A 173 -11.00 -14.69 19.58
CA VAL A 173 -9.98 -15.22 20.49
C VAL A 173 -10.52 -16.38 21.32
N GLN A 174 -11.74 -16.25 21.86
CA GLN A 174 -12.40 -17.33 22.58
C GLN A 174 -12.58 -18.58 21.71
N ARG A 175 -12.96 -18.38 20.43
CA ARG A 175 -13.14 -19.48 19.50
C ARG A 175 -11.80 -20.10 19.10
N LEU A 176 -10.79 -19.28 18.78
CA LEU A 176 -9.44 -19.68 18.41
C LEU A 176 -8.81 -20.58 19.46
N ALA A 177 -8.92 -20.22 20.74
CA ALA A 177 -8.35 -21.00 21.86
C ALA A 177 -8.92 -22.42 22.02
N SER A 178 -10.06 -22.70 21.40
CA SER A 178 -10.72 -24.02 21.40
C SER A 178 -10.66 -24.73 20.04
N TRP A 179 -10.04 -24.13 19.04
CA TRP A 179 -10.07 -24.61 17.66
C TRP A 179 -9.06 -25.75 17.48
N ALA A 180 -9.47 -26.86 16.85
CA ALA A 180 -8.66 -28.07 16.80
C ALA A 180 -7.38 -27.88 15.97
N GLU A 181 -7.49 -27.14 14.86
CA GLU A 181 -6.41 -26.87 13.91
C GLU A 181 -5.30 -25.99 14.51
N LEU A 182 -5.55 -25.30 15.64
CA LEU A 182 -4.53 -24.55 16.37
C LEU A 182 -3.46 -25.45 17.00
N SER A 183 -3.79 -26.72 17.28
CA SER A 183 -2.86 -27.68 17.88
C SER A 183 -1.74 -28.11 16.93
N ASP A 184 -2.00 -28.12 15.62
CA ASP A 184 -1.00 -28.33 14.58
C ASP A 184 -1.34 -27.52 13.31
N PRO A 185 -1.08 -26.21 13.30
CA PRO A 185 -1.40 -25.34 12.17
C PRO A 185 -0.72 -25.79 10.88
N ARG A 186 0.49 -26.38 10.99
CA ARG A 186 1.30 -26.79 9.83
C ARG A 186 0.66 -27.92 9.03
N GLN A 187 -0.08 -28.82 9.67
CA GLN A 187 -0.84 -29.87 8.96
C GLN A 187 -2.01 -29.30 8.14
N HIS A 188 -2.46 -28.09 8.47
CA HIS A 188 -3.56 -27.40 7.81
C HIS A 188 -3.07 -26.22 6.94
N ALA A 189 -1.78 -26.21 6.58
CA ALA A 189 -1.13 -25.17 5.80
C ALA A 189 -1.28 -25.39 4.27
N ALA A 190 -2.51 -25.61 3.78
CA ALA A 190 -2.79 -25.79 2.36
C ALA A 190 -4.05 -25.05 1.91
N GLY A 191 -3.92 -24.30 0.80
CA GLY A 191 -5.03 -23.64 0.12
C GLY A 191 -5.15 -22.14 0.42
N ARG A 192 -5.80 -21.42 -0.49
CA ARG A 192 -6.13 -20.00 -0.36
C ARG A 192 -7.64 -19.82 -0.31
N GLU A 193 -8.10 -18.77 0.38
CA GLU A 193 -9.52 -18.42 0.47
C GLU A 193 -9.76 -17.07 -0.19
N VAL A 194 -10.87 -16.98 -0.90
CA VAL A 194 -11.46 -15.73 -1.36
C VAL A 194 -12.51 -15.34 -0.34
N TYR A 195 -12.44 -14.10 0.18
CA TYR A 195 -13.37 -13.62 1.19
C TYR A 195 -13.75 -12.15 0.99
N PHE A 196 -15.03 -11.82 1.12
CA PHE A 196 -15.51 -10.43 1.00
C PHE A 196 -16.91 -10.26 1.59
N ASN A 197 -17.24 -9.02 1.94
CA ASN A 197 -18.61 -8.64 2.29
C ASN A 197 -19.50 -8.51 1.04
N ILE A 198 -20.63 -9.22 1.03
CA ILE A 198 -21.74 -8.92 0.10
C ILE A 198 -22.64 -7.85 0.71
N LEU A 199 -22.85 -7.92 2.02
CA LEU A 199 -23.57 -6.93 2.81
C LEU A 199 -22.77 -6.61 4.09
N PRO A 200 -23.06 -5.50 4.79
CA PRO A 200 -22.29 -5.08 5.98
C PRO A 200 -22.23 -6.06 7.16
N LYS A 201 -22.93 -7.20 7.10
CA LYS A 201 -22.94 -8.29 8.09
C LYS A 201 -22.85 -9.69 7.46
N ILE A 202 -22.73 -9.78 6.13
CA ILE A 202 -22.69 -11.06 5.41
C ILE A 202 -21.36 -11.11 4.68
N VAL A 203 -20.43 -11.85 5.27
CA VAL A 203 -19.17 -12.21 4.63
C VAL A 203 -19.36 -13.57 3.97
N VAL A 204 -18.96 -13.66 2.71
CA VAL A 204 -18.85 -14.93 1.99
C VAL A 204 -17.39 -15.28 1.89
N HIS A 205 -17.06 -16.56 2.11
CA HIS A 205 -15.75 -17.10 1.85
C HIS A 205 -15.84 -18.45 1.14
N TYR A 206 -14.86 -18.75 0.29
CA TYR A 206 -14.71 -20.03 -0.41
C TYR A 206 -13.27 -20.23 -0.86
N SER A 207 -12.89 -21.46 -1.18
CA SER A 207 -11.53 -21.76 -1.66
C SER A 207 -11.26 -21.15 -3.03
N GLU A 208 -9.99 -20.85 -3.30
CA GLU A 208 -9.53 -20.37 -4.62
C GLU A 208 -9.99 -21.28 -5.77
N GLU A 209 -9.98 -22.61 -5.58
CA GLU A 209 -10.46 -23.58 -6.58
C GLU A 209 -11.95 -23.39 -6.92
N VAL A 210 -12.78 -23.16 -5.91
CA VAL A 210 -14.20 -22.85 -6.10
C VAL A 210 -14.35 -21.50 -6.81
N GLY A 211 -13.53 -20.51 -6.46
CA GLY A 211 -13.46 -19.23 -7.15
C GLY A 211 -13.16 -19.39 -8.63
N VAL A 212 -12.12 -20.14 -8.98
CA VAL A 212 -11.77 -20.46 -10.37
C VAL A 212 -12.93 -21.15 -11.10
N PHE A 213 -13.60 -22.11 -10.47
CA PHE A 213 -14.77 -22.76 -11.07
C PHE A 213 -15.92 -21.78 -11.31
N ILE A 214 -16.24 -20.93 -10.33
CA ILE A 214 -17.28 -19.90 -10.44
C ILE A 214 -16.93 -18.94 -11.59
N ASN A 215 -15.68 -18.51 -11.69
CA ASN A 215 -15.20 -17.63 -12.76
C ASN A 215 -15.34 -18.28 -14.13
N LEU A 216 -14.89 -19.52 -14.29
CA LEU A 216 -15.02 -20.28 -15.54
C LEU A 216 -16.49 -20.51 -15.90
N LEU A 217 -17.36 -20.79 -14.92
CA LEU A 217 -18.80 -20.93 -15.13
C LEU A 217 -19.40 -19.62 -15.63
N PHE A 218 -19.05 -18.49 -15.00
CA PHE A 218 -19.52 -17.18 -15.44
C PHE A 218 -19.01 -16.86 -16.84
N ILE A 219 -17.71 -17.05 -17.14
CA ILE A 219 -17.17 -16.90 -18.51
C ILE A 219 -17.96 -17.74 -19.51
N GLY A 220 -18.20 -19.02 -19.20
CA GLY A 220 -18.98 -19.92 -20.04
C GLY A 220 -20.42 -19.46 -20.25
N LEU A 221 -21.11 -19.02 -19.19
CA LEU A 221 -22.46 -18.44 -19.26
C LEU A 221 -22.47 -17.12 -20.04
N SER A 222 -21.43 -16.32 -19.91
CA SER A 222 -21.19 -15.07 -20.64
C SER A 222 -21.13 -15.33 -22.14
N ILE A 223 -20.32 -16.31 -22.54
CA ILE A 223 -20.18 -16.75 -23.93
C ILE A 223 -21.50 -17.36 -24.41
N TYR A 224 -22.14 -18.22 -23.62
CA TYR A 224 -23.40 -18.87 -23.97
C TYR A 224 -24.51 -17.84 -24.22
N THR A 225 -24.70 -16.88 -23.31
CA THR A 225 -25.70 -15.82 -23.45
C THR A 225 -25.40 -14.92 -24.65
N ALA A 226 -24.13 -14.58 -24.89
CA ALA A 226 -23.72 -13.86 -26.10
C ALA A 226 -24.05 -14.66 -27.38
N LEU A 227 -23.81 -15.98 -27.41
CA LEU A 227 -24.13 -16.83 -28.55
C LEU A 227 -25.65 -16.97 -28.77
N VAL A 228 -26.44 -17.14 -27.71
CA VAL A 228 -27.91 -17.19 -27.80
C VAL A 228 -28.47 -15.85 -28.29
N ASN A 229 -28.01 -14.75 -27.71
CA ASN A 229 -28.38 -13.41 -28.13
C ASN A 229 -28.03 -13.22 -29.60
N ALA A 230 -26.80 -13.53 -30.02
CA ALA A 230 -26.36 -13.45 -31.41
C ALA A 230 -27.26 -14.27 -32.36
N ARG A 231 -27.71 -15.47 -31.98
CA ARG A 231 -28.63 -16.28 -32.81
C ARG A 231 -29.97 -15.59 -33.05
N VAL A 232 -30.55 -14.97 -32.02
CA VAL A 232 -31.84 -14.25 -32.12
C VAL A 232 -31.67 -12.95 -32.91
N ILE A 233 -30.59 -12.25 -32.63
CA ILE A 233 -30.26 -10.92 -33.12
C ILE A 233 -29.90 -10.93 -34.61
N PHE A 234 -29.10 -11.93 -35.04
CA PHE A 234 -28.67 -12.11 -36.41
C PHE A 234 -29.50 -13.18 -37.14
N ALA A 235 -30.70 -13.50 -36.63
CA ALA A 235 -31.62 -14.41 -37.31
C ALA A 235 -31.93 -13.88 -38.73
N GLY A 236 -31.62 -14.68 -39.75
CA GLY A 236 -31.78 -14.30 -41.16
C GLY A 236 -30.56 -13.63 -41.80
N GLU A 237 -29.50 -13.33 -41.06
CA GLU A 237 -28.24 -12.80 -41.62
C GLU A 237 -27.25 -13.92 -41.99
N THR A 238 -26.35 -13.64 -42.95
CA THR A 238 -25.26 -14.57 -43.28
C THR A 238 -24.22 -14.62 -42.15
N ARG A 239 -23.58 -15.78 -41.94
CA ARG A 239 -22.52 -15.93 -40.91
C ARG A 239 -21.41 -14.89 -41.03
N LYS A 240 -21.02 -14.54 -42.27
CA LYS A 240 -19.99 -13.54 -42.54
C LYS A 240 -20.43 -12.14 -42.12
N ALA A 241 -21.70 -11.77 -42.38
CA ALA A 241 -22.26 -10.49 -41.95
C ALA A 241 -22.38 -10.39 -40.43
N ALA A 242 -22.87 -11.44 -39.78
CA ALA A 242 -22.98 -11.52 -38.32
C ALA A 242 -21.61 -11.40 -37.64
N LEU A 243 -20.61 -12.16 -38.11
CA LEU A 243 -19.25 -12.10 -37.56
C LEU A 243 -18.63 -10.72 -37.74
N TRP A 244 -18.79 -10.12 -38.92
CA TRP A 244 -18.30 -8.77 -39.19
C TRP A 244 -18.92 -7.72 -38.26
N GLN A 245 -20.24 -7.79 -38.03
CA GLN A 245 -20.93 -6.87 -37.13
C GLN A 245 -20.49 -7.04 -35.67
N LEU A 246 -20.29 -8.28 -35.21
CA LEU A 246 -19.75 -8.57 -33.88
C LEU A 246 -18.33 -8.02 -33.71
N THR A 247 -17.41 -8.33 -34.63
CA THR A 247 -16.03 -7.85 -34.58
C THR A 247 -15.98 -6.32 -34.57
N LEU A 248 -16.78 -5.69 -35.43
CA LEU A 248 -16.84 -4.24 -35.51
C LEU A 248 -17.42 -3.61 -34.24
N GLY A 249 -18.46 -4.18 -33.63
CA GLY A 249 -19.00 -3.68 -32.37
C GLY A 249 -18.04 -3.85 -31.19
N CYS A 250 -17.34 -5.00 -31.10
CA CYS A 250 -16.24 -5.17 -30.13
C CYS A 250 -15.14 -4.11 -30.34
N ALA A 251 -14.77 -3.83 -31.60
CA ALA A 251 -13.78 -2.80 -31.92
C ALA A 251 -14.26 -1.40 -31.52
N VAL A 252 -15.54 -1.07 -31.71
CA VAL A 252 -16.13 0.23 -31.30
C VAL A 252 -16.15 0.37 -29.77
N VAL A 253 -16.54 -0.68 -29.04
CA VAL A 253 -16.52 -0.68 -27.57
C VAL A 253 -15.09 -0.57 -27.04
N GLY A 254 -14.16 -1.34 -27.59
CA GLY A 254 -12.73 -1.27 -27.23
C GLY A 254 -12.11 0.10 -27.55
N ALA A 255 -12.43 0.69 -28.70
CA ALA A 255 -12.03 2.06 -29.04
C ALA A 255 -12.64 3.10 -28.08
N GLY A 256 -13.87 2.87 -27.60
CA GLY A 256 -14.50 3.69 -26.56
C GLY A 256 -13.75 3.66 -25.24
N TRP A 257 -13.33 2.48 -24.77
CA TRP A 257 -12.50 2.32 -23.57
C TRP A 257 -11.17 3.03 -23.73
N LEU A 258 -10.46 2.77 -24.83
CA LEU A 258 -9.18 3.40 -25.11
C LEU A 258 -9.31 4.94 -25.14
N HIS A 259 -10.34 5.47 -25.81
CA HIS A 259 -10.57 6.91 -25.87
C HIS A 259 -10.94 7.51 -24.51
N GLY A 260 -11.76 6.82 -23.70
CA GLY A 260 -12.07 7.23 -22.34
C GLY A 260 -10.82 7.30 -21.45
N ILE A 261 -9.97 6.27 -21.49
CA ILE A 261 -8.68 6.24 -20.78
C ILE A 261 -7.79 7.41 -21.22
N LEU A 262 -7.58 7.57 -22.53
CA LEU A 262 -6.76 8.66 -23.08
C LEU A 262 -7.30 10.04 -22.67
N THR A 263 -8.62 10.21 -22.66
CA THR A 263 -9.27 11.46 -22.23
C THR A 263 -8.99 11.74 -20.76
N ASN A 264 -9.11 10.74 -19.89
CA ASN A 264 -8.83 10.89 -18.47
C ASN A 264 -7.34 11.17 -18.19
N VAL A 265 -6.44 10.58 -18.97
CA VAL A 265 -5.00 10.92 -18.91
C VAL A 265 -4.81 12.39 -19.30
N VAL A 266 -5.43 12.86 -20.39
CA VAL A 266 -5.35 14.28 -20.79
C VAL A 266 -5.92 15.20 -19.72
N VAL A 267 -7.08 14.87 -19.12
CA VAL A 267 -7.65 15.64 -18.01
C VAL A 267 -6.69 15.69 -16.83
N ALA A 268 -6.10 14.56 -16.44
CA ALA A 268 -5.13 14.50 -15.35
C ALA A 268 -3.89 15.36 -15.65
N LEU A 269 -3.33 15.31 -16.86
CA LEU A 269 -2.20 16.13 -17.28
C LEU A 269 -2.52 17.62 -17.28
N ILE A 270 -3.72 18.01 -17.72
CA ILE A 270 -4.18 19.40 -17.67
C ILE A 270 -4.31 19.86 -16.22
N LEU A 271 -4.91 19.05 -15.35
CA LEU A 271 -5.04 19.40 -13.93
C LEU A 271 -3.67 19.50 -13.25
N ASP A 272 -2.73 18.62 -13.57
CA ASP A 272 -1.36 18.68 -13.04
C ASP A 272 -0.62 19.93 -13.51
N ALA A 273 -0.68 20.26 -14.81
CA ALA A 273 -0.11 21.47 -15.38
C ALA A 273 -0.70 22.77 -14.81
N LEU A 274 -1.93 22.72 -14.30
CA LEU A 274 -2.60 23.84 -13.63
C LEU A 274 -2.42 23.83 -12.11
N HIS A 275 -1.61 22.91 -11.55
CA HIS A 275 -1.46 22.70 -10.10
C HIS A 275 -2.80 22.45 -9.38
N ARG A 276 -3.71 21.73 -10.06
CA ARG A 276 -5.04 21.28 -9.59
C ARG A 276 -5.16 19.76 -9.52
N SER A 277 -4.04 19.04 -9.57
CA SER A 277 -4.05 17.59 -9.32
C SER A 277 -4.57 17.30 -7.91
N MET A 278 -5.18 16.13 -7.73
CA MET A 278 -5.83 15.76 -6.46
C MET A 278 -7.02 16.63 -6.03
N SER A 279 -7.59 17.48 -6.89
CA SER A 279 -8.74 18.34 -6.54
C SER A 279 -9.94 17.62 -5.90
N TRP A 280 -10.09 16.32 -6.13
CA TRP A 280 -11.09 15.45 -5.54
C TRP A 280 -10.75 14.92 -4.13
N TYR A 281 -9.55 15.12 -3.60
CA TYR A 281 -9.06 14.52 -2.35
C TYR A 281 -9.97 14.81 -1.17
N SER A 282 -10.20 16.08 -0.84
CA SER A 282 -11.17 16.46 0.20
C SER A 282 -12.63 16.33 -0.24
N ARG A 283 -12.89 16.15 -1.54
CA ARG A 283 -14.24 16.18 -2.15
C ARG A 283 -14.39 15.08 -3.19
N PRO A 284 -14.53 13.81 -2.77
CA PRO A 284 -14.50 12.70 -3.71
C PRO A 284 -15.60 12.73 -4.79
N GLY A 285 -16.71 13.43 -4.55
CA GLY A 285 -17.77 13.62 -5.53
C GLY A 285 -17.32 14.29 -6.84
N LEU A 286 -16.20 15.03 -6.83
CA LEU A 286 -15.64 15.65 -8.04
C LEU A 286 -15.13 14.61 -9.05
N ILE A 287 -14.80 13.39 -8.61
CA ILE A 287 -14.37 12.28 -9.48
C ILE A 287 -15.41 12.02 -10.58
N PHE A 288 -16.70 12.08 -10.24
CA PHE A 288 -17.78 11.84 -11.20
C PHE A 288 -17.73 12.83 -12.37
N GLY A 289 -17.62 14.12 -12.07
CA GLY A 289 -17.54 15.17 -13.09
C GLY A 289 -16.22 15.13 -13.86
N LEU A 290 -15.10 14.94 -13.16
CA LEU A 290 -13.76 15.01 -13.75
C LEU A 290 -13.38 13.80 -14.59
N TYR A 291 -13.83 12.60 -14.23
CA TYR A 291 -13.34 11.36 -14.84
C TYR A 291 -14.45 10.42 -15.33
N TYR A 292 -15.64 10.38 -14.71
CA TYR A 292 -16.74 9.51 -15.19
C TYR A 292 -17.45 10.13 -16.39
N CYS A 293 -17.83 11.40 -16.27
CA CYS A 293 -18.50 12.12 -17.35
C CYS A 293 -17.73 12.09 -18.68
N PRO A 294 -16.42 12.39 -18.75
CA PRO A 294 -15.68 12.30 -20.02
C PRO A 294 -15.58 10.87 -20.56
N THR A 295 -15.37 9.85 -19.73
CA THR A 295 -15.42 8.44 -20.16
C THR A 295 -16.77 8.10 -20.79
N LEU A 296 -17.88 8.47 -20.13
CA LEU A 296 -19.22 8.25 -20.64
C LEU A 296 -19.44 8.99 -21.96
N VAL A 297 -19.02 10.26 -22.07
CA VAL A 297 -19.13 11.02 -23.33
C VAL A 297 -18.38 10.34 -24.47
N CYS A 298 -17.14 9.89 -24.25
CA CYS A 298 -16.33 9.22 -25.26
C CYS A 298 -16.98 7.92 -25.75
N MET A 299 -17.47 7.11 -24.81
CA MET A 299 -18.22 5.88 -25.10
C MET A 299 -19.49 6.15 -25.91
N MET A 300 -20.29 7.11 -25.44
CA MET A 300 -21.56 7.48 -26.05
C MET A 300 -21.41 8.08 -27.43
N ALA A 301 -20.42 8.92 -27.63
CA ALA A 301 -20.16 9.59 -28.90
C ALA A 301 -19.81 8.56 -29.98
N LEU A 302 -18.91 7.62 -29.69
CA LEU A 302 -18.52 6.57 -30.63
C LEU A 302 -19.69 5.64 -30.98
N LEU A 303 -20.49 5.24 -29.98
CA LEU A 303 -21.71 4.45 -30.21
C LEU A 303 -22.74 5.23 -31.03
N THR A 304 -22.89 6.54 -30.79
CA THR A 304 -23.81 7.39 -31.54
C THR A 304 -23.36 7.59 -32.98
N ILE A 305 -22.07 7.82 -33.22
CA ILE A 305 -21.47 7.93 -34.56
C ILE A 305 -21.67 6.62 -35.33
N TYR A 306 -21.36 5.48 -34.72
CA TYR A 306 -21.59 4.18 -35.34
C TYR A 306 -23.08 3.96 -35.67
N GLY A 307 -23.97 4.31 -34.75
CA GLY A 307 -25.42 4.19 -34.95
C GLY A 307 -25.95 5.08 -36.09
N ASN A 308 -25.35 6.25 -36.30
CA ASN A 308 -25.74 7.18 -37.36
C ASN A 308 -25.08 6.85 -38.72
N TYR A 309 -23.89 6.24 -38.74
CA TYR A 309 -23.17 5.90 -39.96
C TYR A 309 -23.91 4.85 -40.81
N LYS A 310 -24.68 3.95 -40.19
CA LYS A 310 -25.59 3.07 -40.92
C LYS A 310 -27.02 3.64 -40.97
N VAL A 311 -27.25 4.56 -41.89
CA VAL A 311 -28.60 4.98 -42.31
C VAL A 311 -29.22 3.87 -43.17
N ASN A 312 -29.60 2.77 -42.53
CA ASN A 312 -30.58 1.83 -43.04
C ASN A 312 -31.45 1.44 -41.84
N PRO A 313 -32.78 1.54 -41.88
CA PRO A 313 -33.65 1.23 -40.74
C PRO A 313 -33.49 -0.21 -40.22
N GLU A 314 -33.00 -1.14 -41.04
CA GLU A 314 -32.62 -2.49 -40.62
C GLU A 314 -31.30 -2.56 -39.82
N SER A 315 -30.47 -1.51 -39.86
CA SER A 315 -29.09 -1.52 -39.36
C SER A 315 -28.84 -0.66 -38.13
N SER A 316 -29.71 0.31 -37.82
CA SER A 316 -29.81 0.87 -36.46
C SER A 316 -30.17 -0.23 -35.45
N SER A 317 -30.88 -1.27 -35.92
CA SER A 317 -31.06 -2.52 -35.18
C SER A 317 -29.71 -3.21 -34.91
N SER A 318 -28.73 -3.20 -35.84
CA SER A 318 -27.43 -3.90 -35.70
C SER A 318 -26.51 -3.38 -34.59
N LEU A 319 -26.51 -2.07 -34.31
CA LEU A 319 -25.75 -1.52 -33.17
C LEU A 319 -26.40 -1.93 -31.85
N LEU A 320 -27.71 -1.70 -31.72
CA LEU A 320 -28.46 -2.07 -30.52
C LEU A 320 -28.34 -3.57 -30.25
N LYS A 321 -28.39 -4.38 -31.32
CA LYS A 321 -28.13 -5.81 -31.34
C LYS A 321 -26.74 -6.17 -30.80
N VAL A 322 -25.65 -5.58 -31.29
CA VAL A 322 -24.29 -5.92 -30.80
C VAL A 322 -24.07 -5.43 -29.38
N VAL A 323 -24.53 -4.22 -29.03
CA VAL A 323 -24.44 -3.70 -27.66
C VAL A 323 -25.26 -4.57 -26.73
N LEU A 324 -26.54 -4.85 -27.02
CA LEU A 324 -27.37 -5.79 -26.22
C LEU A 324 -26.71 -7.17 -26.12
N CYS A 325 -26.10 -7.69 -27.18
CA CYS A 325 -25.42 -8.98 -27.18
C CYS A 325 -24.21 -9.01 -26.24
N LEU A 326 -23.44 -7.92 -26.19
CA LEU A 326 -22.23 -7.78 -25.35
C LEU A 326 -22.55 -7.31 -23.93
N THR A 327 -23.67 -6.61 -23.71
CA THR A 327 -24.05 -6.07 -22.40
C THR A 327 -25.04 -6.95 -21.63
N HIS A 328 -25.84 -7.79 -22.31
CA HIS A 328 -26.71 -8.78 -21.64
C HIS A 328 -25.99 -10.05 -21.22
N SER A 329 -24.73 -10.26 -21.62
CA SER A 329 -23.89 -11.23 -20.94
C SER A 329 -23.60 -10.69 -19.54
N LYS A 330 -24.50 -11.00 -18.59
CA LYS A 330 -24.40 -10.70 -17.15
C LYS A 330 -23.08 -11.16 -16.51
N ALA A 331 -22.24 -11.88 -17.24
CA ALA A 331 -20.94 -12.32 -16.79
C ALA A 331 -19.77 -11.51 -17.33
N TRP A 332 -19.90 -10.55 -18.26
CA TRP A 332 -18.85 -9.52 -18.40
C TRP A 332 -18.75 -8.69 -17.11
N GLN A 333 -19.89 -8.46 -16.46
CA GLN A 333 -19.98 -7.84 -15.14
C GLN A 333 -19.29 -8.64 -14.02
N CYS A 334 -19.25 -9.98 -14.08
CA CYS A 334 -18.49 -10.81 -13.12
C CYS A 334 -17.07 -11.14 -13.59
N VAL A 335 -16.79 -11.11 -14.89
CA VAL A 335 -15.46 -11.41 -15.45
C VAL A 335 -14.55 -10.20 -15.36
N ASP A 336 -15.06 -8.96 -15.49
CA ASP A 336 -14.25 -7.78 -15.16
C ASP A 336 -13.93 -7.69 -13.67
N ARG A 337 -14.79 -8.24 -12.81
CA ARG A 337 -14.56 -8.40 -11.36
C ARG A 337 -13.32 -9.26 -11.04
N GLU A 338 -12.91 -10.16 -11.95
CA GLU A 338 -11.90 -11.19 -11.67
C GLU A 338 -10.75 -11.25 -12.70
N LEU A 339 -10.95 -10.84 -13.96
CA LEU A 339 -9.95 -10.89 -15.04
C LEU A 339 -9.07 -9.64 -15.08
N PHE A 340 -9.55 -8.50 -14.56
CA PHE A 340 -8.69 -7.33 -14.34
C PHE A 340 -7.66 -7.59 -13.22
N MET A 341 -7.90 -8.59 -12.37
CA MET A 341 -7.05 -8.97 -11.23
C MET A 341 -5.69 -9.61 -11.61
N VAL A 342 -5.43 -9.89 -12.91
CA VAL A 342 -4.25 -10.69 -13.32
C VAL A 342 -3.24 -9.91 -14.19
N THR A 343 -3.55 -8.73 -14.73
CA THR A 343 -2.79 -8.21 -15.90
C THR A 343 -2.00 -6.91 -15.74
N HIS A 344 -1.97 -6.25 -14.59
CA HIS A 344 -1.20 -5.01 -14.45
C HIS A 344 -0.18 -5.08 -13.31
N GLY A 345 0.95 -5.72 -13.64
CA GLY A 345 2.21 -5.53 -12.95
C GLY A 345 2.91 -4.28 -13.49
N GLN A 346 3.58 -3.56 -12.58
CA GLN A 346 4.53 -2.47 -12.83
C GLN A 346 3.92 -1.09 -13.17
N LEU A 347 3.60 -0.32 -12.13
CA LEU A 347 3.75 1.13 -12.15
C LEU A 347 4.34 1.61 -10.82
N GLU A 348 5.52 2.20 -10.90
CA GLU A 348 6.35 2.59 -9.75
C GLU A 348 5.77 3.76 -8.95
N VAL A 349 5.64 3.54 -7.63
CA VAL A 349 5.89 4.37 -6.43
C VAL A 349 5.39 5.84 -6.34
N GLY A 350 5.21 6.58 -7.44
CA GLY A 350 4.61 7.92 -7.42
C GLY A 350 3.07 7.95 -7.39
N CYS A 351 2.45 6.76 -7.45
CA CYS A 351 1.04 6.57 -7.78
C CYS A 351 0.15 6.12 -6.62
N VAL A 352 0.54 6.21 -5.34
CA VAL A 352 -0.37 5.84 -4.23
C VAL A 352 -1.72 6.58 -4.33
N MET A 353 -1.72 7.78 -4.92
CA MET A 353 -2.91 8.62 -5.12
C MET A 353 -3.58 8.44 -6.49
N ALA A 354 -2.81 8.20 -7.57
CA ALA A 354 -3.39 7.77 -8.86
C ALA A 354 -3.99 6.37 -8.76
N HIS A 355 -3.49 5.55 -7.84
CA HIS A 355 -4.04 4.28 -7.41
C HIS A 355 -5.32 4.49 -6.61
N GLN A 356 -5.47 5.53 -5.78
CA GLN A 356 -6.82 5.83 -5.25
C GLN A 356 -7.80 6.29 -6.33
N VAL A 357 -7.34 6.98 -7.39
CA VAL A 357 -8.19 7.24 -8.56
C VAL A 357 -8.50 5.94 -9.29
N ILE A 358 -7.52 5.09 -9.59
CA ILE A 358 -7.67 3.83 -10.33
C ILE A 358 -8.44 2.80 -9.51
N VAL A 359 -8.22 2.65 -8.21
CA VAL A 359 -8.96 1.80 -7.28
C VAL A 359 -10.35 2.36 -7.00
N ARG A 360 -10.59 3.67 -7.09
CA ARG A 360 -11.97 4.20 -7.14
C ARG A 360 -12.60 4.06 -8.53
N PHE A 361 -11.82 4.18 -9.61
CA PHE A 361 -12.26 3.98 -10.99
C PHE A 361 -12.59 2.51 -11.28
N CYS A 362 -11.84 1.63 -10.63
CA CYS A 362 -11.89 0.17 -10.67
C CYS A 362 -12.48 -0.41 -9.39
N ASP A 363 -13.04 0.41 -8.49
CA ASP A 363 -13.83 -0.11 -7.39
C ASP A 363 -14.95 -0.89 -8.08
N ASP A 364 -15.13 -2.16 -7.72
CA ASP A 364 -15.96 -3.12 -8.47
C ASP A 364 -17.32 -2.52 -8.86
N GLN A 365 -17.89 -1.69 -7.99
CA GLN A 365 -19.18 -1.02 -8.19
C GLN A 365 -19.19 0.00 -9.34
N ASP A 366 -18.08 0.68 -9.60
CA ASP A 366 -18.01 1.81 -10.51
C ASP A 366 -17.75 1.38 -11.97
N THR A 367 -16.92 0.35 -12.18
CA THR A 367 -16.77 -0.30 -13.51
C THR A 367 -18.07 -1.00 -13.90
N LEU A 368 -18.72 -1.68 -12.95
CA LEU A 368 -20.05 -2.26 -13.11
C LEU A 368 -21.11 -1.20 -13.45
N LEU A 369 -21.07 -0.04 -12.79
CA LEU A 369 -21.98 1.07 -13.07
C LEU A 369 -21.75 1.61 -14.48
N GLN A 370 -20.50 1.84 -14.90
CA GLN A 370 -20.18 2.30 -16.26
C GLN A 370 -20.66 1.29 -17.31
N GLN A 371 -20.44 -0.01 -17.12
CA GLN A 371 -20.86 -1.06 -18.05
C GLN A 371 -22.37 -1.32 -18.06
N ALA A 372 -23.06 -1.13 -16.92
CA ALA A 372 -24.52 -1.18 -16.84
C ALA A 372 -25.17 0.06 -17.47
N VAL A 373 -24.47 1.21 -17.44
CA VAL A 373 -24.95 2.49 -17.97
C VAL A 373 -24.79 2.55 -19.49
N VAL A 374 -23.73 1.99 -20.09
CA VAL A 374 -23.53 1.94 -21.56
C VAL A 374 -24.76 1.43 -22.35
N PRO A 375 -25.39 0.28 -22.03
CA PRO A 375 -26.60 -0.17 -22.72
C PRO A 375 -27.83 0.68 -22.42
N LEU A 376 -27.99 1.17 -21.18
CA LEU A 376 -29.07 2.11 -20.82
C LEU A 376 -28.98 3.40 -21.64
N ILE A 377 -27.76 3.83 -21.98
CA ILE A 377 -27.54 4.99 -22.81
C ILE A 377 -27.98 4.79 -24.26
N VAL A 378 -27.77 3.60 -24.85
CA VAL A 378 -28.24 3.31 -26.22
C VAL A 378 -29.78 3.35 -26.29
N LEU A 379 -30.46 3.08 -25.18
CA LEU A 379 -31.91 3.17 -25.01
C LEU A 379 -32.42 4.60 -24.77
N VAL A 380 -31.54 5.59 -24.56
CA VAL A 380 -31.95 6.98 -24.42
C VAL A 380 -32.51 7.49 -25.74
N LYS A 381 -33.77 7.94 -25.69
CA LYS A 381 -34.52 8.44 -26.85
C LYS A 381 -33.83 9.62 -27.55
N ASP A 382 -33.20 10.50 -26.78
CA ASP A 382 -32.50 11.69 -27.29
C ASP A 382 -31.03 11.68 -26.88
N ARG A 383 -30.23 10.90 -27.64
CA ARG A 383 -28.81 10.64 -27.36
C ARG A 383 -27.97 11.91 -27.37
N LEU A 384 -28.28 12.85 -28.26
CA LEU A 384 -27.56 14.12 -28.38
C LEU A 384 -27.82 15.02 -27.17
N LYS A 385 -29.06 15.08 -26.66
CA LYS A 385 -29.33 15.81 -25.41
C LYS A 385 -28.60 15.19 -24.22
N ALA A 386 -28.59 13.87 -24.08
CA ALA A 386 -27.85 13.20 -23.01
C ALA A 386 -26.34 13.47 -23.09
N LEU A 387 -25.76 13.36 -24.29
CA LEU A 387 -24.36 13.74 -24.54
C LEU A 387 -24.09 15.19 -24.14
N GLY A 388 -24.97 16.12 -24.52
CA GLY A 388 -24.85 17.53 -24.17
C GLY A 388 -24.90 17.79 -22.66
N ILE A 389 -25.80 17.11 -21.93
CA ILE A 389 -25.91 17.25 -20.47
C ILE A 389 -24.66 16.71 -19.77
N ILE A 390 -24.19 15.51 -20.12
CA ILE A 390 -23.01 14.90 -19.48
C ILE A 390 -21.75 15.71 -19.81
N SER A 391 -21.63 16.19 -21.06
CA SER A 391 -20.54 17.09 -21.46
C SER A 391 -20.58 18.40 -20.69
N ALA A 392 -21.78 18.96 -20.46
CA ALA A 392 -21.94 20.17 -19.65
C ALA A 392 -21.50 19.93 -18.19
N ILE A 393 -21.87 18.80 -17.58
CA ILE A 393 -21.42 18.44 -16.21
C ILE A 393 -19.89 18.35 -16.16
N PHE A 394 -19.27 17.66 -17.12
CA PHE A 394 -17.80 17.57 -17.23
C PHE A 394 -17.16 18.96 -17.33
N LEU A 395 -17.57 19.77 -18.31
CA LEU A 395 -16.99 21.09 -18.56
C LEU A 395 -17.22 22.05 -17.39
N LEU A 396 -18.40 22.02 -16.75
CA LEU A 396 -18.69 22.82 -15.56
C LEU A 396 -17.83 22.37 -14.37
N THR A 397 -17.60 21.06 -14.20
CA THR A 397 -16.74 20.55 -13.13
C THR A 397 -15.29 20.97 -13.36
N VAL A 398 -14.77 20.82 -14.58
CA VAL A 398 -13.41 21.28 -14.95
C VAL A 398 -13.28 22.78 -14.75
N ALA A 399 -14.25 23.58 -15.19
CA ALA A 399 -14.24 25.03 -14.99
C ALA A 399 -14.28 25.39 -13.49
N ALA A 400 -15.13 24.72 -12.70
CA ALA A 400 -15.20 24.96 -11.26
C ALA A 400 -13.87 24.63 -10.56
N VAL A 401 -13.24 23.50 -10.89
CA VAL A 401 -11.96 23.08 -10.31
C VAL A 401 -10.80 24.00 -10.73
N THR A 402 -10.77 24.43 -11.99
CA THR A 402 -9.65 25.22 -12.53
C THR A 402 -9.75 26.69 -12.17
N LEU A 403 -10.94 27.27 -12.22
CA LEU A 403 -11.17 28.72 -12.08
C LEU A 403 -11.53 29.15 -10.66
N THR A 404 -11.75 28.22 -9.74
CA THR A 404 -12.14 28.55 -8.35
C THR A 404 -11.27 27.81 -7.33
N PRO A 405 -11.32 28.20 -6.04
CA PRO A 405 -10.65 27.47 -4.96
C PRO A 405 -11.13 26.03 -4.76
N LEU A 406 -12.22 25.62 -5.42
CA LEU A 406 -12.74 24.24 -5.34
C LEU A 406 -11.70 23.20 -5.77
N GLY A 407 -10.77 23.57 -6.66
CA GLY A 407 -9.70 22.69 -7.10
C GLY A 407 -8.54 22.53 -6.12
N PHE A 408 -8.54 23.24 -4.99
CA PHE A 408 -7.54 23.02 -3.95
C PHE A 408 -7.85 21.71 -3.19
N PRO A 409 -6.89 20.77 -3.13
CA PRO A 409 -7.14 19.39 -2.71
C PRO A 409 -7.35 19.23 -1.19
N TYR A 410 -6.88 20.16 -0.36
CA TYR A 410 -6.88 20.06 1.10
C TYR A 410 -7.92 20.96 1.77
N GLY A 411 -8.24 20.69 3.03
CA GLY A 411 -9.22 21.42 3.82
C GLY A 411 -8.82 21.59 5.29
N ALA A 412 -9.16 22.74 5.85
CA ALA A 412 -8.88 23.11 7.25
C ALA A 412 -10.14 23.17 8.12
N ASP A 413 -11.25 22.58 7.67
CA ASP A 413 -12.49 22.50 8.46
C ASP A 413 -12.21 21.72 9.74
N PRO A 414 -12.36 22.32 10.94
CA PRO A 414 -12.11 21.63 12.20
C PRO A 414 -12.99 20.41 12.44
N SER A 415 -14.16 20.34 11.80
CA SER A 415 -15.09 19.20 11.93
C SER A 415 -14.70 18.02 11.04
N GLN A 416 -14.03 18.28 9.91
CA GLN A 416 -13.58 17.27 8.95
C GLN A 416 -12.26 17.70 8.28
N PRO A 417 -11.15 17.71 9.04
CA PRO A 417 -9.88 18.20 8.53
C PRO A 417 -9.29 17.23 7.51
N THR A 418 -8.75 17.80 6.44
CA THR A 418 -8.14 17.09 5.30
C THR A 418 -6.77 17.72 4.99
N PRO A 419 -5.83 17.66 5.95
CA PRO A 419 -4.60 18.43 5.88
C PRO A 419 -3.61 17.88 4.85
N GLN A 420 -2.82 18.79 4.27
CA GLN A 420 -1.59 18.42 3.58
C GLN A 420 -0.54 17.96 4.59
N ARG A 421 0.26 16.96 4.22
CA ARG A 421 1.38 16.46 5.04
C ARG A 421 2.71 16.84 4.40
N ILE A 422 3.58 17.47 5.19
CA ILE A 422 4.94 17.83 4.78
C ILE A 422 5.89 17.22 5.81
N LEU A 423 6.60 16.17 5.43
CA LEU A 423 7.57 15.54 6.32
C LEU A 423 8.85 16.36 6.33
N THR A 424 9.21 16.85 7.51
CA THR A 424 10.36 17.75 7.71
C THR A 424 11.29 17.17 8.75
N PHE A 425 12.56 17.05 8.42
CA PHE A 425 13.62 16.64 9.33
C PHE A 425 14.54 17.83 9.61
N HIS A 426 14.88 18.07 10.88
CA HIS A 426 15.91 19.04 11.24
C HIS A 426 17.24 18.30 11.35
N VAL A 427 18.17 18.57 10.43
CA VAL A 427 19.32 17.70 10.15
C VAL A 427 20.62 18.45 10.39
N LYS A 428 21.60 17.76 10.97
CA LYS A 428 23.02 18.12 10.96
C LYS A 428 23.79 17.07 10.18
N ARG A 429 24.53 17.45 9.15
CA ARG A 429 25.37 16.54 8.35
C ARG A 429 26.83 16.82 8.62
N THR A 430 27.62 15.76 8.77
CA THR A 430 29.08 15.85 8.89
C THR A 430 29.70 14.84 7.93
N PHE A 431 30.48 15.34 6.98
CA PHE A 431 31.10 14.57 5.92
C PHE A 431 32.59 14.40 6.21
N TYR A 432 33.08 13.17 6.11
CA TYR A 432 34.46 12.82 6.41
C TYR A 432 35.22 12.49 5.12
N SER A 433 36.52 12.78 5.09
CA SER A 433 37.46 12.32 4.05
C SER A 433 37.85 10.86 4.29
N ALA A 434 38.54 10.23 3.33
CA ALA A 434 39.05 8.86 3.47
C ALA A 434 40.06 8.73 4.63
N GLU A 435 40.72 9.83 5.00
CA GLU A 435 41.66 9.94 6.12
C GLU A 435 40.96 10.21 7.47
N GLY A 436 39.63 10.31 7.48
CA GLY A 436 38.83 10.56 8.69
C GLY A 436 38.75 12.03 9.11
N SER A 437 39.27 12.96 8.31
CA SER A 437 39.15 14.41 8.58
C SER A 437 37.78 14.95 8.17
N VAL A 438 37.25 15.95 8.88
CA VAL A 438 35.97 16.58 8.51
C VAL A 438 36.17 17.42 7.24
N ARG A 439 35.50 17.04 6.15
CA ARG A 439 35.54 17.73 4.85
C ARG A 439 34.49 18.84 4.77
N LEU A 440 33.28 18.57 5.26
CA LEU A 440 32.15 19.49 5.21
C LEU A 440 31.26 19.25 6.43
N GLN A 441 30.70 20.31 6.98
CA GLN A 441 29.69 20.24 8.02
C GLN A 441 28.64 21.30 7.74
N ASP A 442 27.37 20.90 7.72
CA ASP A 442 26.25 21.80 7.52
C ASP A 442 25.00 21.33 8.29
N SER A 443 23.98 22.17 8.28
CA SER A 443 22.69 21.90 8.92
C SER A 443 21.55 22.58 8.18
N GLY A 444 20.35 22.04 8.35
CA GLY A 444 19.18 22.51 7.63
C GLY A 444 17.94 21.67 7.86
N TYR A 445 16.85 22.11 7.25
CA TYR A 445 15.62 21.34 7.14
C TYR A 445 15.62 20.55 5.84
N PHE A 446 15.46 19.24 5.97
CA PHE A 446 15.22 18.32 4.88
C PHE A 446 13.71 18.09 4.75
N LEU A 447 13.13 18.51 3.63
CA LEU A 447 11.73 18.28 3.29
C LEU A 447 11.64 17.05 2.38
N PHE A 448 10.99 15.99 2.88
CA PHE A 448 10.81 14.75 2.14
C PHE A 448 9.45 14.79 1.39
N PRO A 449 9.42 14.51 0.07
CA PRO A 449 8.25 14.73 -0.78
C PRO A 449 7.26 13.55 -0.72
N LEU A 450 6.62 13.35 0.44
CA LEU A 450 5.56 12.34 0.60
C LEU A 450 4.25 12.70 -0.11
N ASP A 451 3.96 14.00 -0.18
CA ASP A 451 2.72 14.50 -0.79
C ASP A 451 3.04 15.10 -2.16
N ARG A 452 2.14 14.88 -3.13
CA ARG A 452 2.30 15.25 -4.55
C ARG A 452 2.62 16.73 -4.74
N HIS A 453 2.07 17.59 -3.90
CA HIS A 453 2.24 19.05 -3.99
C HIS A 453 3.28 19.61 -3.02
N SER A 454 3.95 18.75 -2.25
CA SER A 454 4.97 19.18 -1.30
C SER A 454 6.32 19.33 -2.00
N PRO A 455 7.08 20.42 -1.77
CA PRO A 455 6.78 21.54 -0.88
C PRO A 455 6.13 22.75 -1.59
N ASP A 456 5.94 22.69 -2.91
CA ASP A 456 5.56 23.84 -3.74
C ASP A 456 4.25 24.54 -3.32
N SER A 457 3.26 23.79 -2.83
CA SER A 457 1.97 24.34 -2.40
C SER A 457 2.09 25.37 -1.27
N VAL A 458 3.15 25.29 -0.45
CA VAL A 458 3.38 26.21 0.67
C VAL A 458 4.49 27.22 0.38
N ALA A 459 5.18 27.14 -0.76
CA ALA A 459 6.29 28.02 -1.12
C ALA A 459 5.87 29.50 -1.14
N GLN A 460 4.63 29.81 -1.52
CA GLN A 460 4.10 31.18 -1.51
C GLN A 460 3.78 31.70 -0.10
N LEU A 461 3.59 30.80 0.87
CA LEU A 461 3.20 31.13 2.24
C LEU A 461 4.39 31.13 3.20
N ILE A 462 5.41 30.31 2.90
CA ILE A 462 6.60 30.12 3.72
C ILE A 462 7.83 30.54 2.88
N PRO A 463 8.35 31.76 3.08
CA PRO A 463 9.47 32.30 2.31
C PRO A 463 10.72 31.40 2.35
N GLU A 464 10.96 30.70 3.46
CA GLU A 464 12.07 29.76 3.61
C GLU A 464 11.96 28.59 2.64
N VAL A 465 10.74 28.11 2.37
CA VAL A 465 10.47 27.05 1.39
C VAL A 465 10.70 27.55 -0.03
N SER A 466 10.36 28.81 -0.33
CA SER A 466 10.63 29.38 -1.66
C SER A 466 12.12 29.47 -2.01
N ASN A 467 12.98 29.48 -0.98
CA ASN A 467 14.44 29.47 -1.13
C ASN A 467 15.05 28.08 -0.94
N ALA A 468 14.23 27.03 -0.85
CA ALA A 468 14.73 25.67 -0.72
C ALA A 468 15.50 25.28 -1.99
N ARG A 469 16.66 24.62 -1.81
CA ARG A 469 17.41 24.03 -2.92
C ARG A 469 17.02 22.57 -3.07
N ASN A 470 17.01 22.08 -4.30
CA ASN A 470 16.91 20.64 -4.56
C ASN A 470 18.25 19.95 -4.23
N VAL A 471 18.21 18.65 -3.88
CA VAL A 471 19.37 17.87 -3.43
C VAL A 471 19.95 16.91 -4.49
N VAL A 472 19.49 16.94 -5.74
CA VAL A 472 19.95 16.05 -6.84
C VAL A 472 21.47 16.05 -6.97
N ASP A 473 22.11 17.21 -6.91
CA ASP A 473 23.58 17.30 -7.01
C ASP A 473 24.27 16.57 -5.85
N ASP A 474 23.75 16.70 -4.62
CA ASP A 474 24.24 15.97 -3.45
C ASP A 474 24.08 14.45 -3.66
N CYS A 475 23.03 13.99 -4.35
CA CYS A 475 22.78 12.56 -4.63
C CYS A 475 23.83 11.92 -5.56
N HIS A 476 24.45 12.72 -6.42
CA HIS A 476 25.52 12.26 -7.32
C HIS A 476 26.87 12.15 -6.63
N THR A 477 27.09 12.89 -5.55
CA THR A 477 28.38 12.92 -4.84
C THR A 477 28.36 12.13 -3.55
N GLU A 478 27.24 12.16 -2.82
CA GLU A 478 27.09 11.59 -1.49
C GLU A 478 26.12 10.40 -1.51
N LEU A 479 26.45 9.37 -0.75
CA LEU A 479 25.59 8.21 -0.57
C LEU A 479 24.23 8.67 0.00
N PHE A 480 23.15 8.35 -0.71
CA PHE A 480 21.79 8.81 -0.39
C PHE A 480 21.69 10.33 -0.16
N CYS A 481 22.37 11.10 -1.01
CA CYS A 481 22.36 12.56 -0.99
C CYS A 481 22.88 13.18 0.32
N GLY A 482 23.55 12.38 1.16
CA GLY A 482 23.95 12.77 2.51
C GLY A 482 22.77 13.02 3.45
N LEU A 483 21.58 12.52 3.13
CA LEU A 483 20.36 12.74 3.92
C LEU A 483 20.10 11.57 4.88
N PRO A 484 19.48 11.85 6.05
CA PRO A 484 19.07 10.79 6.95
C PRO A 484 17.90 10.02 6.35
N VAL A 485 18.11 8.73 6.14
CA VAL A 485 17.08 7.78 5.72
C VAL A 485 16.77 6.80 6.86
N SER A 486 15.50 6.68 7.23
CA SER A 486 15.04 5.68 8.19
C SER A 486 14.71 4.34 7.52
N SER A 487 14.52 4.34 6.20
CA SER A 487 14.18 3.14 5.44
C SER A 487 14.77 3.18 4.03
N ALA A 488 15.16 2.00 3.53
CA ALA A 488 15.55 1.80 2.13
C ALA A 488 14.49 2.28 1.13
N ARG A 489 13.20 2.29 1.53
CA ARG A 489 12.09 2.75 0.69
C ARG A 489 12.11 4.26 0.42
N MET A 490 12.78 5.05 1.28
CA MET A 490 12.89 6.51 1.07
C MET A 490 13.84 6.85 -0.08
N VAL A 491 14.76 5.94 -0.42
CA VAL A 491 15.85 6.17 -1.39
C VAL A 491 15.33 6.58 -2.76
N SER A 492 14.20 6.01 -3.22
CA SER A 492 13.63 6.29 -4.53
C SER A 492 13.08 7.71 -4.70
N LEU A 493 12.88 8.45 -3.60
CA LEU A 493 12.31 9.81 -3.61
C LEU A 493 13.31 10.87 -3.10
N LEU A 494 14.56 10.50 -2.82
CA LEU A 494 15.54 11.45 -2.28
C LEU A 494 15.95 12.53 -3.28
N ASP A 495 15.99 12.22 -4.57
CA ASP A 495 16.35 13.17 -5.62
C ASP A 495 15.34 14.34 -5.74
N SER A 496 14.05 14.06 -5.52
CA SER A 496 12.99 15.07 -5.51
C SER A 496 12.89 15.85 -4.18
N SER A 497 13.78 15.58 -3.22
CA SER A 497 13.76 16.23 -1.92
C SER A 497 14.29 17.66 -1.92
N SER A 498 13.89 18.44 -0.91
CA SER A 498 14.29 19.84 -0.77
C SER A 498 15.07 20.08 0.52
N TRP A 499 16.03 21.00 0.46
CA TRP A 499 16.91 21.38 1.57
C TRP A 499 16.85 22.88 1.83
N ILE A 500 16.62 23.27 3.08
CA ILE A 500 16.61 24.66 3.54
C ILE A 500 17.73 24.82 4.57
N PRO A 501 18.77 25.63 4.30
CA PRO A 501 19.82 25.90 5.28
C PRO A 501 19.24 26.49 6.58
N ALA A 502 19.70 25.98 7.72
CA ALA A 502 19.28 26.44 9.04
C ALA A 502 20.35 26.13 10.10
N ASP A 503 20.20 26.70 11.30
CA ASP A 503 21.05 26.35 12.44
C ASP A 503 20.94 24.86 12.81
N ALA A 504 21.95 24.32 13.48
CA ALA A 504 21.96 22.90 13.82
C ALA A 504 20.89 22.55 14.87
N PRO A 505 20.23 21.38 14.75
CA PRO A 505 19.35 20.86 15.79
C PRO A 505 20.11 20.59 17.09
N PRO A 506 19.43 20.61 18.25
CA PRO A 506 20.00 20.11 19.50
C PRO A 506 20.22 18.59 19.41
N ILE A 507 21.48 18.16 19.38
CA ILE A 507 21.84 16.74 19.41
C ILE A 507 22.11 16.33 20.85
N HIS A 508 21.23 15.50 21.42
CA HIS A 508 21.33 15.06 22.82
C HIS A 508 22.25 13.85 23.00
N ILE A 509 22.26 12.94 22.03
CA ILE A 509 23.08 11.72 22.05
C ILE A 509 23.95 11.74 20.81
N ALA A 510 25.26 11.82 21.01
CA ALA A 510 26.21 11.80 19.90
C ALA A 510 26.37 10.39 19.35
N THR A 511 26.39 10.29 18.01
CA THR A 511 26.68 9.05 17.31
C THR A 511 28.17 9.00 16.94
N SER A 512 28.80 7.85 17.18
CA SER A 512 30.19 7.58 16.84
C SER A 512 30.33 6.26 16.09
N LEU A 513 31.22 6.25 15.10
CA LEU A 513 31.61 5.06 14.34
C LEU A 513 33.13 4.98 14.30
N GLU A 514 33.69 3.91 14.83
CA GLU A 514 35.13 3.71 14.95
C GLU A 514 35.55 2.42 14.23
N LEU A 515 36.58 2.51 13.39
CA LEU A 515 37.24 1.32 12.84
C LEU A 515 38.17 0.75 13.91
N MET A 516 37.83 -0.44 14.40
CA MET A 516 38.55 -1.11 15.48
C MET A 516 39.76 -1.90 14.96
N THR A 517 39.53 -2.74 13.95
CA THR A 517 40.58 -3.62 13.40
C THR A 517 40.38 -3.86 11.90
N GLN A 518 41.49 -4.08 11.21
CA GLN A 518 41.52 -4.52 9.82
C GLN A 518 42.36 -5.80 9.73
N THR A 519 41.75 -6.89 9.30
CA THR A 519 42.37 -8.22 9.28
C THR A 519 42.32 -8.84 7.89
N MET A 520 43.41 -9.49 7.48
CA MET A 520 43.46 -10.26 6.24
C MET A 520 42.99 -11.69 6.51
N LEU A 521 41.83 -12.09 5.97
CA LEU A 521 41.31 -13.46 6.12
C LEU A 521 41.87 -14.40 5.04
N SER A 522 42.11 -13.88 3.84
CA SER A 522 42.75 -14.58 2.74
C SER A 522 43.48 -13.59 1.83
N VAL A 523 44.15 -14.07 0.79
CA VAL A 523 44.83 -13.20 -0.20
C VAL A 523 43.87 -12.15 -0.77
N LYS A 524 42.61 -12.53 -1.02
CA LYS A 524 41.58 -11.66 -1.62
C LYS A 524 40.58 -11.07 -0.64
N VAL A 525 40.44 -11.63 0.57
CA VAL A 525 39.40 -11.20 1.53
C VAL A 525 40.00 -10.40 2.69
N ARG A 526 39.40 -9.25 2.97
CA ARG A 526 39.74 -8.37 4.09
C ARG A 526 38.51 -8.17 4.99
N ARG A 527 38.70 -8.29 6.30
CA ARG A 527 37.69 -8.00 7.32
C ARG A 527 37.95 -6.63 7.93
N LEU A 528 36.92 -5.81 8.01
CA LEU A 528 36.91 -4.57 8.76
C LEU A 528 35.93 -4.69 9.93
N THR A 529 36.41 -4.45 11.14
CA THR A 529 35.60 -4.51 12.36
C THR A 529 35.35 -3.10 12.86
N PHE A 530 34.10 -2.77 13.11
CA PHE A 530 33.65 -1.45 13.55
C PHE A 530 32.99 -1.53 14.91
N ARG A 531 33.07 -0.43 15.65
CA ARG A 531 32.28 -0.16 16.83
C ARG A 531 31.43 1.07 16.57
N ALA A 532 30.12 0.93 16.70
CA ALA A 532 29.19 2.05 16.61
C ALA A 532 28.49 2.27 17.95
N LYS A 533 28.20 3.52 18.29
CA LYS A 533 27.48 3.91 19.50
C LYS A 533 26.62 5.12 19.20
N GLY A 534 25.41 5.17 19.74
CA GLY A 534 24.49 6.29 19.52
C GLY A 534 23.13 6.05 20.17
N PRO A 535 22.07 6.68 19.65
CA PRO A 535 20.69 6.52 20.14
C PRO A 535 20.10 5.15 19.81
N GLU A 536 18.85 4.95 20.24
CA GLU A 536 18.06 3.74 20.06
C GLU A 536 17.82 3.40 18.59
N ASN A 537 17.65 4.40 17.71
CA ASN A 537 17.40 4.21 16.29
C ASN A 537 18.53 4.83 15.46
N MET A 538 19.25 3.98 14.74
CA MET A 538 20.32 4.39 13.82
C MET A 538 20.19 3.62 12.50
N GLY A 539 20.42 4.31 11.39
CA GLY A 539 20.67 3.64 10.11
C GLY A 539 22.18 3.47 9.91
N LEU A 540 22.60 2.42 9.23
CA LEU A 540 23.94 2.26 8.69
C LEU A 540 23.81 1.97 7.20
N VAL A 541 24.44 2.80 6.38
CA VAL A 541 24.45 2.63 4.94
C VAL A 541 25.88 2.41 4.48
N VAL A 542 26.07 1.32 3.73
CA VAL A 542 27.37 0.91 3.22
C VAL A 542 27.34 0.84 1.71
N SER A 543 28.24 1.55 1.03
CA SER A 543 28.48 1.38 -0.41
C SER A 543 29.92 1.00 -0.68
N VAL A 544 30.09 -0.07 -1.48
CA VAL A 544 31.40 -0.61 -1.85
C VAL A 544 32.08 0.26 -2.91
N ALA A 545 33.42 0.24 -2.90
CA ALA A 545 34.22 0.83 -3.96
C ALA A 545 34.09 0.01 -5.27
N PRO A 546 34.36 0.60 -6.45
CA PRO A 546 34.44 -0.16 -7.69
C PRO A 546 35.43 -1.33 -7.58
N ASN A 547 35.08 -2.49 -8.14
CA ASN A 547 35.89 -3.72 -8.12
C ASN A 547 36.11 -4.35 -6.73
N VAL A 548 35.30 -3.97 -5.75
CA VAL A 548 35.23 -4.58 -4.41
C VAL A 548 33.83 -5.14 -4.20
N GLU A 549 33.73 -6.35 -3.67
CA GLU A 549 32.45 -6.98 -3.34
C GLU A 549 32.36 -7.22 -1.83
N LEU A 550 31.21 -6.84 -1.23
CA LEU A 550 30.88 -7.27 0.12
C LEU A 550 30.43 -8.73 0.03
N VAL A 551 31.13 -9.64 0.70
CA VAL A 551 30.87 -11.09 0.62
C VAL A 551 30.22 -11.65 1.86
N ARG A 552 30.52 -11.08 3.05
CA ARG A 552 29.91 -11.48 4.33
C ARG A 552 29.86 -10.32 5.31
N TRP A 553 29.03 -10.45 6.34
CA TRP A 553 28.92 -9.51 7.45
C TRP A 553 28.55 -10.23 8.74
N SER A 554 28.52 -9.50 9.85
CA SER A 554 28.16 -10.04 11.17
C SER A 554 26.68 -9.97 11.52
N PHE A 555 25.83 -9.38 10.67
CA PHE A 555 24.42 -9.13 11.00
C PHE A 555 23.55 -10.36 10.76
N GLU A 556 23.65 -10.94 9.56
CA GLU A 556 22.87 -12.10 9.13
C GLU A 556 23.78 -13.16 8.49
N ALA A 557 23.28 -14.38 8.37
CA ALA A 557 24.04 -15.49 7.76
C ALA A 557 24.39 -15.21 6.28
N ASP A 558 23.43 -14.65 5.54
CA ASP A 558 23.54 -14.33 4.13
C ASP A 558 23.37 -12.83 3.88
N LEU A 559 23.93 -12.36 2.76
CA LEU A 559 23.68 -11.00 2.28
C LEU A 559 22.33 -10.92 1.54
N PRO A 560 21.63 -9.78 1.57
CA PRO A 560 20.37 -9.61 0.86
C PRO A 560 20.54 -9.81 -0.65
N ALA A 561 19.67 -10.64 -1.26
CA ALA A 561 19.74 -10.98 -2.68
C ALA A 561 19.45 -9.80 -3.64
N LYS A 562 18.73 -8.78 -3.16
CA LYS A 562 18.47 -7.52 -3.88
C LYS A 562 19.15 -6.36 -3.14
N GLY A 563 20.27 -5.87 -3.68
CA GLY A 563 20.94 -4.68 -3.16
C GLY A 563 20.31 -3.39 -3.71
N ILE A 564 20.28 -2.34 -2.89
CA ILE A 564 19.97 -0.99 -3.36
C ILE A 564 21.11 -0.57 -4.29
N LYS A 565 20.84 0.04 -5.43
CA LYS A 565 21.90 0.56 -6.30
C LYS A 565 22.13 2.04 -6.05
N TRP A 566 23.38 2.44 -5.89
CA TRP A 566 23.81 3.83 -5.91
C TRP A 566 24.93 4.02 -6.94
N LEU A 567 24.65 4.76 -8.01
CA LEU A 567 25.55 4.96 -9.15
C LEU A 567 26.13 3.61 -9.65
N ASP A 568 25.24 2.66 -9.94
CA ASP A 568 25.52 1.28 -10.39
C ASP A 568 26.26 0.37 -9.40
N ARG A 569 26.46 0.81 -8.16
CA ARG A 569 27.12 0.00 -7.11
C ARG A 569 26.12 -0.51 -6.10
N SER A 570 26.41 -1.69 -5.54
CA SER A 570 25.65 -2.21 -4.42
C SER A 570 25.79 -1.31 -3.19
N ALA A 571 24.65 -0.96 -2.62
CA ALA A 571 24.48 -0.28 -1.36
C ALA A 571 23.60 -1.15 -0.45
N TYR A 572 24.01 -1.23 0.81
CA TYR A 572 23.35 -2.02 1.84
C TYR A 572 22.86 -1.07 2.92
N PHE A 573 21.58 -1.21 3.29
CA PHE A 573 20.96 -0.46 4.37
C PHE A 573 20.73 -1.40 5.55
N ILE A 574 21.24 -1.03 6.71
CA ILE A 574 21.07 -1.75 7.96
C ILE A 574 20.36 -0.81 8.92
N HIS A 575 19.23 -1.26 9.47
CA HIS A 575 18.53 -0.52 10.51
C HIS A 575 18.88 -1.12 11.87
N TYR A 576 19.39 -0.29 12.77
CA TYR A 576 19.71 -0.67 14.15
C TYR A 576 18.66 -0.05 15.08
N THR A 577 17.97 -0.91 15.83
CA THR A 577 17.05 -0.51 16.90
C THR A 577 17.46 -1.19 18.21
N SER A 578 17.50 -0.43 19.31
CA SER A 578 17.79 -0.93 20.66
C SER A 578 16.79 -0.36 21.66
N GLY A 579 16.31 -1.20 22.59
CA GLY A 579 15.52 -0.75 23.75
C GLY A 579 16.35 -0.08 24.85
N SER A 580 17.66 0.11 24.64
CA SER A 580 18.58 0.74 25.59
C SER A 580 19.44 1.80 24.90
N THR A 581 19.42 3.02 25.44
CA THR A 581 20.16 4.17 24.91
C THR A 581 21.66 4.02 25.11
N GLY A 582 22.46 4.38 24.10
CA GLY A 582 23.92 4.50 24.25
C GLY A 582 24.66 3.17 24.31
N THR A 583 23.99 2.05 24.03
CA THR A 583 24.63 0.74 23.89
C THR A 583 25.51 0.75 22.65
N ALA A 584 26.80 0.46 22.84
CA ALA A 584 27.72 0.26 21.72
C ALA A 584 27.48 -1.13 21.12
N TRP A 585 27.60 -1.23 19.81
CA TRP A 585 27.47 -2.48 19.07
C TRP A 585 28.65 -2.64 18.11
N ASP A 586 29.24 -3.83 18.15
CA ASP A 586 30.41 -4.19 17.36
C ASP A 586 29.96 -5.06 16.19
N PHE A 587 30.41 -4.73 14.98
CA PHE A 587 30.08 -5.47 13.77
C PHE A 587 31.28 -5.59 12.83
N TRP A 588 31.22 -6.54 11.90
CA TRP A 588 32.27 -6.71 10.91
C TRP A 588 31.72 -6.90 9.49
N LEU A 589 32.53 -6.48 8.52
CA LEU A 589 32.25 -6.56 7.09
C LEU A 589 33.45 -7.22 6.38
N ASP A 590 33.18 -8.26 5.59
CA ASP A 590 34.18 -8.96 4.77
C ASP A 590 34.07 -8.51 3.32
N PHE A 591 35.16 -7.98 2.78
CA PHE A 591 35.27 -7.51 1.41
C PHE A 591 36.21 -8.39 0.61
N GLU A 592 35.77 -8.84 -0.57
CA GLU A 592 36.62 -9.46 -1.59
C GLU A 592 37.17 -8.40 -2.54
N VAL A 593 38.46 -8.48 -2.83
CA VAL A 593 39.20 -7.52 -3.65
C VAL A 593 39.88 -8.24 -4.81
N SER A 594 39.71 -7.70 -6.02
CA SER A 594 40.27 -8.25 -7.26
C SER A 594 41.77 -7.99 -7.42
N GLU A 595 42.29 -6.86 -6.91
CA GLU A 595 43.71 -6.50 -6.87
C GLU A 595 44.06 -5.80 -5.54
N MET A 596 45.34 -5.50 -5.28
CA MET A 596 45.79 -4.79 -4.07
C MET A 596 45.36 -3.31 -4.11
N LEU A 597 44.06 -3.04 -4.01
CA LEU A 597 43.46 -1.71 -4.05
C LEU A 597 43.55 -1.03 -2.67
N PHE A 598 44.04 0.20 -2.66
CA PHE A 598 43.88 1.14 -1.54
C PHE A 598 42.41 1.62 -1.54
N GLY A 599 41.67 1.31 -0.47
CA GLY A 599 40.28 1.75 -0.27
C GLY A 599 39.24 0.66 -0.54
N LEU A 600 38.92 -0.13 0.48
CA LEU A 600 37.86 -1.18 0.42
C LEU A 600 36.45 -0.57 0.47
N LEU A 601 36.31 0.47 1.28
CA LEU A 601 35.07 1.20 1.55
C LEU A 601 35.18 2.58 0.93
N ARG A 602 34.18 2.97 0.14
CA ARG A 602 34.15 4.30 -0.46
C ARG A 602 33.37 5.29 0.39
N THR A 603 32.18 4.88 0.85
CA THR A 603 31.32 5.73 1.68
C THR A 603 30.55 4.87 2.67
N MET A 604 30.55 5.30 3.93
CA MET A 604 29.72 4.76 4.99
C MET A 604 29.02 5.93 5.67
N ALA A 605 27.72 5.81 5.92
CA ALA A 605 26.93 6.82 6.60
C ALA A 605 26.16 6.19 7.76
N ILE A 606 26.14 6.86 8.91
CA ILE A 606 25.28 6.49 10.04
C ILE A 606 24.32 7.64 10.32
N PRO A 607 23.15 7.67 9.66
CA PRO A 607 22.09 8.59 10.05
C PRO A 607 21.50 8.23 11.41
N GLN A 608 21.27 9.25 12.21
CA GLN A 608 20.49 9.19 13.44
C GLN A 608 19.16 9.89 13.16
N VAL A 609 18.05 9.24 13.50
CA VAL A 609 16.68 9.74 13.29
C VAL A 609 16.02 9.98 14.63
#